data_AF-A0A4Q7CS41-F1
#
_entry.id   AF-A0A4Q7CS41-F1
#
_cell.length_a   1.000
_cell.length_b   1.000
_cell.length_c   1.000
_cell.angle_alpha   90.00
_cell.angle_beta   90.00
_cell.angle_gamma   90.00
#
_symmetry.space_group_name_H-M   'P 1'
#
loop_
_entity.id
_entity.type
_entity.pdbx_description
1 polymer ?
#
loop_
_entity_poly.entity_id
_entity_poly.type
_entity_poly.pdbx_seq_one_letter_code
_entity_poly.pdbx_strand_id
1 'polypeptide(L)'
;MEKLNGKDYENVKNIVSIDRSINNSLLTKKMVKLLQKSHDREFSIIKKEYPNVNDDEIVNVLGDYREYINLIDSIEIFINFPLNYMDSNISKFLTEDDIEELKIAIEEMTDFVEGLEEK
;
A
#
# COMPACT_ATOMS: atom_id res chain seq x y z
N MET A 1 15.37 31.97 16.56
CA MET A 1 15.21 30.53 16.87
C MET A 1 16.58 29.91 16.87
N GLU A 2 16.93 29.16 17.93
CA GLU A 2 18.15 28.37 17.94
C GLU A 2 18.05 27.24 16.91
N LYS A 3 19.12 27.03 16.14
CA LYS A 3 19.19 25.93 15.18
C LYS A 3 19.53 24.64 15.92
N LEU A 4 18.81 23.56 15.59
CA LEU A 4 19.15 22.22 16.04
C LEU A 4 20.58 21.87 15.61
N ASN A 5 21.35 21.28 16.52
CA ASN A 5 22.69 20.78 16.24
C ASN A 5 22.64 19.31 15.78
N GLY A 6 23.74 18.79 15.24
CA GLY A 6 23.80 17.42 14.71
C GLY A 6 23.41 16.32 15.72
N LYS A 7 23.61 16.57 17.02
CA LYS A 7 23.22 15.64 18.09
C LYS A 7 21.71 15.66 18.34
N ASP A 8 21.06 16.80 18.16
CA ASP A 8 19.62 16.92 18.25
C ASP A 8 18.93 16.14 17.11
N TYR A 9 19.49 16.18 15.90
CA TYR A 9 18.99 15.38 14.75
C TYR A 9 19.11 13.87 14.99
N GLU A 10 20.24 13.39 15.49
CA GLU A 10 20.42 11.97 15.80
C GLU A 10 19.52 11.50 16.94
N ASN A 11 19.26 12.36 17.93
CA ASN A 11 18.29 12.06 18.99
C ASN A 11 16.86 11.94 18.46
N VAL A 12 16.42 12.89 17.60
CA VAL A 12 15.10 12.81 16.96
C VAL A 12 14.99 11.54 16.11
N LYS A 13 16.00 11.23 15.30
CA LYS A 13 16.04 10.03 14.47
C LYS A 13 15.93 8.75 15.30
N ASN A 14 16.65 8.64 16.42
CA ASN A 14 16.59 7.48 17.31
C ASN A 14 15.22 7.33 17.99
N ILE A 15 14.65 8.41 18.52
CA ILE A 15 13.33 8.38 19.17
C ILE A 15 12.26 7.97 18.16
N VAL A 16 12.24 8.62 16.98
CA VAL A 16 11.31 8.29 15.90
C VAL A 16 11.48 6.84 15.46
N SER A 17 12.70 6.31 15.40
CA SER A 17 12.95 4.92 15.01
C SER A 17 12.43 3.90 16.02
N ILE A 18 12.58 4.16 17.31
CA ILE A 18 12.07 3.28 18.40
C ILE A 18 10.54 3.30 18.41
N ASP A 19 9.92 4.48 18.40
CA ASP A 19 8.47 4.61 18.38
C ASP A 19 7.88 4.00 17.11
N ARG A 20 8.52 4.20 15.95
CA ARG A 20 8.11 3.56 14.70
C ARG A 20 8.22 2.04 14.79
N SER A 21 9.27 1.49 15.40
CA SER A 21 9.43 0.04 15.58
C SER A 21 8.36 -0.57 16.49
N ILE A 22 8.11 0.03 17.66
CA ILE A 22 7.10 -0.44 18.62
C ILE A 22 5.70 -0.33 18.04
N ASN A 23 5.36 0.84 17.47
CA ASN A 23 4.07 1.07 16.83
C ASN A 23 3.89 0.18 15.61
N ASN A 24 4.91 -0.02 14.77
CA ASN A 24 4.85 -1.00 13.69
C ASN A 24 4.53 -2.38 14.24
N SER A 25 5.20 -2.86 15.30
CA SER A 25 4.91 -4.21 15.83
C SER A 25 3.46 -4.39 16.31
N LEU A 26 2.88 -3.36 16.94
CA LEU A 26 1.50 -3.40 17.43
C LEU A 26 0.48 -3.19 16.29
N LEU A 27 0.74 -2.23 15.40
CA LEU A 27 -0.08 -1.96 14.22
C LEU A 27 -0.07 -3.17 13.29
N THR A 28 1.09 -3.76 13.01
CA THR A 28 1.22 -4.99 12.22
C THR A 28 0.41 -6.12 12.83
N LYS A 29 0.46 -6.35 14.15
CA LYS A 29 -0.39 -7.39 14.80
C LYS A 29 -1.89 -7.11 14.66
N LYS A 30 -2.30 -5.85 14.79
CA LYS A 30 -3.71 -5.46 14.60
C LYS A 30 -4.13 -5.62 13.14
N MET A 31 -3.30 -5.19 12.19
CA MET A 31 -3.50 -5.33 10.76
C MET A 31 -3.62 -6.81 10.38
N VAL A 32 -2.69 -7.68 10.81
CA VAL A 32 -2.77 -9.13 10.56
C VAL A 32 -4.08 -9.72 11.07
N LYS A 33 -4.53 -9.35 12.28
CA LYS A 33 -5.83 -9.81 12.81
C LYS A 33 -7.02 -9.33 12.00
N LEU A 34 -6.99 -8.09 11.52
CA LEU A 34 -8.07 -7.53 10.69
C LEU A 34 -8.10 -8.22 9.32
N LEU A 35 -6.94 -8.44 8.72
CA LEU A 35 -6.79 -9.14 7.44
C LEU A 35 -7.28 -10.58 7.54
N GLN A 36 -6.97 -11.28 8.63
CA GLN A 36 -7.46 -12.63 8.88
C GLN A 36 -8.99 -12.66 9.04
N LYS A 37 -9.56 -11.70 9.78
CA LYS A 37 -11.03 -11.58 9.89
C LYS A 37 -11.71 -11.25 8.55
N SER A 38 -11.08 -10.44 7.70
CA SER A 38 -11.61 -10.12 6.36
C SER A 38 -11.58 -11.37 5.50
N HIS A 39 -10.45 -12.06 5.46
CA HIS A 39 -10.28 -13.32 4.75
C HIS A 39 -11.32 -14.35 5.18
N ASP A 40 -11.50 -14.58 6.49
CA ASP A 40 -12.47 -15.56 7.00
C ASP A 40 -13.92 -15.19 6.61
N ARG A 41 -14.23 -13.89 6.59
CA ARG A 41 -15.54 -13.38 6.15
C ARG A 41 -15.75 -13.60 4.67
N GLU A 42 -14.80 -13.22 3.83
CA GLU A 42 -14.86 -13.36 2.37
C GLU A 42 -14.95 -14.83 1.97
N PHE A 43 -14.10 -15.68 2.58
CA PHE A 43 -14.15 -17.14 2.43
C PHE A 43 -15.54 -17.68 2.77
N SER A 44 -16.12 -17.27 3.91
CA SER A 44 -17.45 -17.72 4.32
C SER A 44 -18.56 -17.28 3.35
N ILE A 45 -18.46 -16.08 2.77
CA ILE A 45 -19.40 -15.59 1.77
C ILE A 45 -19.32 -16.46 0.51
N ILE A 46 -18.11 -16.68 -0.02
CA ILE A 46 -17.92 -17.49 -1.23
C ILE A 46 -18.38 -18.92 -0.99
N LYS A 47 -18.04 -19.53 0.14
CA LYS A 47 -18.46 -20.90 0.46
C LYS A 47 -19.98 -21.03 0.57
N LYS A 48 -20.66 -19.99 1.05
CA LYS A 48 -22.12 -19.97 1.15
C LYS A 48 -22.79 -19.84 -0.22
N GLU A 49 -22.30 -18.96 -1.07
CA GLU A 49 -22.86 -18.73 -2.42
C GLU A 49 -22.48 -19.87 -3.38
N TYR A 50 -21.30 -20.48 -3.21
CA TYR A 50 -20.75 -21.53 -4.05
C TYR A 50 -20.34 -22.77 -3.22
N PRO A 51 -21.30 -23.52 -2.65
CA PRO A 51 -21.02 -24.62 -1.73
C PRO A 51 -20.23 -25.79 -2.35
N ASN A 52 -20.28 -25.91 -3.67
CA ASN A 52 -19.61 -26.98 -4.42
C ASN A 52 -18.14 -26.69 -4.75
N VAL A 53 -17.69 -25.44 -4.60
CA VAL A 53 -16.28 -25.07 -4.80
C VAL A 53 -15.48 -25.55 -3.60
N ASN A 54 -14.32 -26.13 -3.86
CA ASN A 54 -13.47 -26.68 -2.80
C ASN A 54 -12.77 -25.54 -2.03
N ASP A 55 -12.32 -25.83 -0.81
CA ASP A 55 -11.74 -24.80 0.05
C ASP A 55 -10.42 -24.24 -0.51
N ASP A 56 -9.60 -25.06 -1.15
CA ASP A 56 -8.33 -24.64 -1.76
C ASP A 56 -8.56 -23.72 -2.97
N GLU A 57 -9.58 -24.00 -3.79
CA GLU A 57 -10.01 -23.12 -4.89
C GLU A 57 -10.46 -21.75 -4.37
N ILE A 58 -11.22 -21.71 -3.27
CA ILE A 58 -11.64 -20.45 -2.66
C ILE A 58 -10.43 -19.66 -2.13
N VAL A 59 -9.47 -20.33 -1.49
CA VAL A 59 -8.23 -19.69 -1.01
C VAL A 59 -7.44 -19.09 -2.17
N ASN A 60 -7.29 -19.81 -3.28
CA ASN A 60 -6.57 -19.30 -4.46
C ASN A 60 -7.26 -18.06 -5.06
N VAL A 61 -8.58 -18.12 -5.25
CA VAL A 61 -9.37 -16.99 -5.77
C VAL A 61 -9.26 -15.76 -4.86
N LEU A 62 -9.28 -15.94 -3.53
CA LEU A 62 -9.08 -14.84 -2.58
C LEU A 62 -7.67 -14.26 -2.63
N GLY A 63 -6.66 -15.10 -2.85
CA GLY A 63 -5.28 -14.67 -3.07
C GLY A 63 -5.18 -13.76 -4.30
N ASP A 64 -5.61 -14.26 -5.45
CA ASP A 64 -5.56 -13.55 -6.72
C ASP A 64 -6.37 -12.25 -6.68
N TYR A 65 -7.59 -12.30 -6.12
CA TYR A 65 -8.45 -11.12 -5.98
C TYR A 65 -7.81 -10.02 -5.11
N ARG A 66 -7.09 -10.42 -4.06
CA ARG A 66 -6.45 -9.47 -3.15
C ARG A 66 -5.19 -8.85 -3.77
N GLU A 67 -4.42 -9.62 -4.53
CA GLU A 67 -3.32 -9.08 -5.33
C GLU A 67 -3.83 -8.07 -6.36
N TYR A 68 -4.93 -8.40 -7.04
CA TYR A 68 -5.60 -7.49 -7.96
C TYR A 68 -6.05 -6.18 -7.29
N ILE A 69 -6.77 -6.25 -6.16
CA ILE A 69 -7.21 -5.03 -5.45
C ILE A 69 -6.02 -4.20 -4.97
N ASN A 70 -4.98 -4.82 -4.43
CA ASN A 70 -3.78 -4.09 -4.00
C ASN A 70 -3.07 -3.39 -5.18
N LEU A 71 -3.08 -4.01 -6.36
CA LEU A 71 -2.53 -3.41 -7.58
C LEU A 71 -3.33 -2.16 -7.99
N ILE A 72 -4.66 -2.27 -8.03
CA ILE A 72 -5.56 -1.15 -8.33
C ILE A 72 -5.38 0.00 -7.32
N ASP A 73 -5.38 -0.29 -6.02
CA ASP A 73 -5.18 0.72 -4.97
C ASP A 73 -3.81 1.41 -5.10
N SER A 74 -2.77 0.64 -5.43
CA SER A 74 -1.41 1.18 -5.62
C SER A 74 -1.35 2.10 -6.82
N ILE A 75 -1.98 1.72 -7.93
CA ILE A 75 -2.08 2.54 -9.14
C ILE A 75 -2.84 3.83 -8.84
N GLU A 76 -3.96 3.77 -8.11
CA GLU A 76 -4.73 4.95 -7.74
C GLU A 76 -3.92 5.92 -6.86
N ILE A 77 -3.17 5.42 -5.88
CA ILE A 77 -2.26 6.24 -5.06
C ILE A 77 -1.18 6.89 -5.92
N PHE A 78 -0.64 6.16 -6.89
CA PHE A 78 0.44 6.62 -7.75
C PHE A 78 -0.03 7.67 -8.75
N ILE A 79 -1.18 7.46 -9.42
CA ILE A 79 -1.87 8.44 -10.27
C ILE A 79 -2.08 9.76 -9.50
N ASN A 80 -2.53 9.66 -8.24
CA ASN A 80 -2.80 10.81 -7.42
C ASN A 80 -1.59 11.34 -6.66
N PHE A 81 -0.40 10.74 -6.80
CA PHE A 81 0.80 11.11 -6.05
C PHE A 81 1.19 12.60 -6.24
N PRO A 82 1.20 13.17 -7.46
CA PRO A 82 1.52 14.58 -7.64
C PRO A 82 0.52 15.51 -6.92
N LEU A 83 -0.77 15.15 -6.91
CA LEU A 83 -1.83 15.92 -6.26
C LEU A 83 -1.79 15.79 -4.73
N ASN A 84 -1.62 14.57 -4.22
CA ASN A 84 -1.61 14.27 -2.79
C ASN A 84 -0.44 14.93 -2.05
N TYR A 85 0.68 15.16 -2.75
CA TYR A 85 1.91 15.66 -2.13
C TYR A 85 2.30 17.08 -2.57
N MET A 86 1.49 17.73 -3.43
CA MET A 86 1.74 19.08 -3.96
C MET A 86 2.00 20.12 -2.87
N ASP A 87 1.15 20.15 -1.83
CA ASP A 87 1.25 21.08 -0.70
C ASP A 87 2.05 20.53 0.50
N SER A 88 2.58 19.31 0.39
CA SER A 88 3.32 18.68 1.47
C SER A 88 4.77 19.19 1.52
N ASN A 89 5.42 19.14 2.68
CA ASN A 89 6.87 19.41 2.76
C ASN A 89 7.71 18.38 1.97
N ILE A 90 7.12 17.30 1.45
CA ILE A 90 7.77 16.29 0.60
C ILE A 90 8.03 16.86 -0.81
N SER A 91 7.23 17.81 -1.30
CA SER A 91 7.48 18.46 -2.60
C SER A 91 8.82 19.18 -2.67
N LYS A 92 9.41 19.53 -1.52
CA LYS A 92 10.77 20.11 -1.41
C LYS A 92 11.89 19.09 -1.67
N PHE A 93 11.56 17.81 -1.73
CA PHE A 93 12.49 16.69 -1.94
C PHE A 93 12.30 16.01 -3.29
N LEU A 94 11.35 16.48 -4.11
CA LEU A 94 11.08 15.96 -5.45
C LEU A 94 11.54 17.00 -6.48
N THR A 95 12.35 16.57 -7.44
CA THR A 95 12.74 17.36 -8.61
C THR A 95 11.73 17.21 -9.73
N GLU A 96 11.80 18.06 -10.76
CA GLU A 96 10.97 17.92 -11.96
C GLU A 96 11.22 16.58 -12.67
N ASP A 97 12.46 16.09 -12.67
CA ASP A 97 12.84 14.79 -13.23
C ASP A 97 12.19 13.64 -12.44
N ASP A 98 12.20 13.70 -11.10
CA ASP A 98 11.53 12.70 -10.26
C ASP A 98 10.02 12.63 -10.56
N ILE A 99 9.39 13.77 -10.86
CA ILE A 99 7.96 13.83 -11.21
C ILE A 99 7.71 13.22 -12.59
N GLU A 100 8.61 13.42 -13.54
CA GLU A 100 8.45 12.90 -14.91
C GLU A 100 8.65 11.37 -14.96
N GLU A 101 9.63 10.85 -14.23
CA GLU A 101 9.82 9.39 -14.08
C GLU A 101 8.61 8.72 -13.41
N LEU A 102 8.01 9.37 -12.41
CA LEU A 102 6.78 8.90 -11.79
C LEU A 102 5.62 8.84 -12.80
N LYS A 103 5.44 9.86 -13.64
CA LYS A 103 4.37 9.83 -14.67
C LYS A 103 4.53 8.67 -15.65
N ILE A 104 5.75 8.40 -16.11
CA ILE A 104 6.03 7.29 -17.04
C ILE A 104 5.70 5.96 -16.37
N ALA A 105 6.11 5.76 -15.11
CA ALA A 105 5.80 4.53 -14.37
C ALA A 105 4.29 4.30 -14.21
N ILE A 106 3.50 5.36 -14.01
CA ILE A 106 2.03 5.28 -13.95
C ILE A 106 1.45 4.81 -15.28
N GLU A 107 1.94 5.38 -16.38
CA GLU A 107 1.45 5.09 -17.73
C GLU A 107 1.71 3.62 -18.06
N GLU A 108 2.93 3.13 -17.81
CA GLU A 108 3.30 1.71 -18.02
C GLU A 108 2.48 0.74 -17.14
N MET A 109 2.21 1.11 -15.87
CA MET A 109 1.37 0.30 -14.98
C MET A 109 -0.10 0.27 -15.43
N THR A 110 -0.60 1.38 -15.96
CA THR A 110 -1.98 1.49 -16.47
C THR A 110 -2.16 0.59 -17.69
N ASP A 111 -1.25 0.69 -18.66
CA ASP A 111 -1.26 -0.15 -19.88
C ASP A 111 -1.20 -1.64 -19.53
N PHE A 112 -0.41 -2.01 -18.52
CA PHE A 112 -0.32 -3.40 -18.07
C PHE A 112 -1.65 -3.93 -17.53
N VAL A 113 -2.35 -3.14 -16.70
CA VAL A 113 -3.64 -3.53 -16.12
C VAL A 113 -4.73 -3.61 -17.17
N GLU A 114 -4.82 -2.63 -18.08
CA GLU A 114 -5.78 -2.67 -19.19
C GLU A 114 -5.59 -3.94 -20.03
N GLY A 115 -4.34 -4.34 -20.29
CA GLY A 115 -4.03 -5.59 -21.00
C GLY A 115 -4.40 -6.89 -20.26
N LEU A 116 -4.65 -6.83 -18.94
CA LEU A 116 -5.18 -7.96 -18.17
C LEU A 116 -6.71 -8.03 -18.24
N GLU A 117 -7.41 -6.91 -18.40
CA GLU A 117 -8.88 -6.84 -18.49
C GLU A 117 -9.42 -7.23 -19.89
N GLU A 118 -8.62 -7.09 -20.94
CA GLU A 118 -9.02 -7.41 -22.33
C GLU A 118 -8.83 -8.90 -22.75
N LYS A 119 -8.43 -9.80 -21.84
CA LYS A 119 -8.22 -11.24 -22.11
C LYS A 119 -9.28 -12.14 -21.47
#